data_AF-A0A6P2BTU6-F1
#
_entry.id   AF-A0A6P2BTU6-F1
#
_cell.length_a   1.000
_cell.length_b   1.000
_cell.length_c   1.000
_cell.angle_alpha   90.00
_cell.angle_beta   90.00
_cell.angle_gamma   90.00
#
_symmetry.space_group_name_H-M   'P 1'
#
loop_
_entity.id
_entity.type
_entity.pdbx_description
1 polymer ?
#
loop_
_entity_poly.entity_id
_entity_poly.type
_entity_poly.pdbx_seq_one_letter_code
_entity_poly.pdbx_strand_id
1 'polypeptide(L)'
;MGDELARDEDDHDLLTFNESAIRLREEIAATEAALGESPTAERRAALEARLAALAGALERNTRLAGKNPGGTGFLNYTPPPRAAAEGEGQA
;
A
#
# COMPACT_ATOMS: atom_id res chain seq x y z
N MET A 1 35.75 2.04 -15.23
CA MET A 1 34.80 0.92 -15.37
C MET A 1 34.44 0.48 -13.96
N GLY A 2 33.23 0.77 -13.52
CA GLY A 2 32.74 0.43 -12.19
C GLY A 2 31.96 1.59 -11.60
N ASP A 3 30.70 1.74 -12.02
CA ASP A 3 29.60 2.26 -11.17
C ASP A 3 28.24 2.23 -11.90
N GLU A 4 28.01 1.23 -12.76
CA GLU A 4 26.76 1.11 -13.53
C GLU A 4 25.72 0.19 -12.83
N LEU A 5 25.84 0.02 -11.51
CA LEU A 5 25.03 -0.93 -10.72
C LEU A 5 24.44 -0.36 -9.42
N ALA A 6 24.51 0.96 -9.21
CA ALA A 6 23.59 1.63 -8.28
C ALA A 6 22.28 1.86 -9.04
N ARG A 7 21.46 0.81 -9.21
CA ARG A 7 20.14 0.72 -8.57
C ARG A 7 19.37 2.02 -8.87
N ASP A 8 18.48 2.13 -9.86
CA ASP A 8 17.27 1.31 -10.07
C ASP A 8 16.60 0.78 -8.78
N GLU A 9 16.99 1.32 -7.62
CA GLU A 9 16.14 1.44 -6.45
C GLU A 9 15.16 2.53 -6.87
N ASP A 10 14.03 2.12 -7.44
CA ASP A 10 12.81 2.93 -7.49
C ASP A 10 12.78 3.75 -6.20
N ASP A 11 12.93 5.08 -6.32
CA ASP A 11 12.72 6.02 -5.23
C ASP A 11 11.29 5.76 -4.73
N HIS A 12 11.16 4.89 -3.74
CA HIS A 12 9.90 4.57 -3.11
C HIS A 12 9.56 5.76 -2.22
N ASP A 13 9.06 6.83 -2.85
CA ASP A 13 8.44 7.93 -2.16
C ASP A 13 7.39 7.35 -1.22
N LEU A 14 7.70 7.38 0.07
CA LEU A 14 6.80 6.90 1.11
C LEU A 14 5.61 7.86 1.13
N LEU A 15 4.56 7.47 0.41
CA LEU A 15 3.32 8.22 0.40
C LEU A 15 2.79 8.36 1.83
N THR A 16 2.43 9.57 2.22
CA THR A 16 1.67 9.78 3.45
C THR A 16 0.35 9.03 3.38
N PHE A 17 -0.30 8.80 4.52
CA PHE A 17 -1.60 8.12 4.57
C PHE A 17 -2.65 8.80 3.66
N ASN A 18 -2.57 10.13 3.52
CA ASN A 18 -3.49 10.89 2.68
C ASN A 18 -3.15 10.76 1.18
N GLU A 19 -1.87 10.80 0.82
CA GLU A 19 -1.42 10.60 -0.57
C GLU A 19 -1.69 9.16 -1.04
N SER A 20 -1.50 8.18 -0.16
CA SER A 20 -1.86 6.77 -0.41
C SER A 20 -3.35 6.61 -0.70
N ALA A 21 -4.21 7.35 0.02
CA ALA A 21 -5.65 7.31 -0.18
C ALA A 21 -6.08 7.98 -1.50
N ILE A 22 -5.43 9.08 -1.88
CA ILE A 22 -5.66 9.76 -3.17
C ILE A 22 -5.24 8.85 -4.32
N ARG A 23 -4.01 8.32 -4.27
CA ARG A 23 -3.45 7.43 -5.30
C ARG A 23 -4.32 6.19 -5.50
N LEU A 24 -4.80 5.60 -4.41
CA LEU A 24 -5.68 4.44 -4.46
C LEU A 24 -7.00 4.74 -5.18
N ARG A 25 -7.59 5.93 -4.94
CA ARG A 25 -8.83 6.35 -5.63
C ARG A 25 -8.59 6.62 -7.12
N GLU A 26 -7.47 7.22 -7.48
CA GLU A 26 -7.09 7.41 -8.89
C GLU A 26 -6.91 6.08 -9.61
N GLU A 27 -6.27 5.11 -8.97
CA GLU A 27 -6.04 3.78 -9.56
C GLU A 27 -7.34 3.00 -9.75
N ILE A 28 -8.29 3.13 -8.80
CA ILE A 28 -9.65 2.60 -8.96
C ILE A 28 -10.31 3.23 -10.20
N ALA A 29 -10.32 4.57 -10.30
CA ALA A 29 -10.94 5.27 -11.41
C ALA A 29 -10.30 4.90 -12.77
N ALA A 30 -8.98 4.75 -12.83
CA ALA A 30 -8.28 4.30 -14.03
C ALA A 30 -8.64 2.86 -14.42
N THR A 31 -8.79 1.98 -13.42
CA THR A 31 -9.19 0.57 -13.65
C THR A 31 -10.64 0.48 -14.13
N GLU A 32 -11.53 1.29 -13.59
CA GLU A 32 -12.93 1.39 -14.04
C GLU A 32 -13.03 1.94 -15.46
N ALA A 33 -12.26 2.98 -15.80
CA ALA A 33 -12.19 3.51 -17.15
C ALA A 33 -11.72 2.44 -18.16
N ALA A 34 -10.68 1.68 -17.81
CA ALA A 34 -10.18 0.58 -18.64
C ALA A 34 -11.21 -0.56 -18.81
N LEU A 35 -12.11 -0.77 -17.86
CA LEU A 35 -13.25 -1.70 -18.01
C LEU A 35 -14.32 -1.15 -18.96
N GLY A 36 -14.53 0.17 -18.95
CA GLY A 36 -15.46 0.87 -19.86
C GLY A 36 -15.01 0.85 -21.33
N GLU A 37 -13.71 0.70 -21.59
CA GLU A 37 -13.13 0.59 -22.94
C GLU A 37 -13.43 -0.74 -23.66
N SER A 38 -14.30 -1.58 -23.11
CA SER A 38 -14.67 -2.89 -23.67
C SER A 38 -13.46 -3.80 -23.95
N PRO A 39 -12.63 -4.10 -22.94
CA PRO A 39 -11.46 -4.95 -23.09
C PRO A 39 -11.83 -6.39 -23.47
N THR A 40 -10.85 -7.16 -23.95
CA THR A 40 -11.02 -8.60 -24.18
C THR A 40 -11.47 -9.32 -22.90
N ALA A 41 -12.12 -10.49 -23.02
CA ALA A 41 -12.65 -11.22 -21.86
C ALA A 41 -11.56 -11.51 -20.80
N GLU A 42 -10.36 -11.90 -21.23
CA GLU A 42 -9.21 -12.14 -20.35
C GLU A 42 -8.76 -10.85 -19.64
N ARG A 43 -8.64 -9.75 -20.40
CA ARG A 43 -8.25 -8.46 -19.85
C ARG A 43 -9.31 -7.91 -18.89
N ARG A 44 -10.59 -8.13 -19.21
CA ARG A 44 -11.71 -7.80 -18.35
C ARG A 44 -11.64 -8.53 -17.02
N ALA A 45 -11.46 -9.85 -17.03
CA ALA A 45 -11.34 -10.65 -15.81
C ALA A 45 -10.16 -10.18 -14.93
N ALA A 46 -9.01 -9.85 -15.55
CA ALA A 46 -7.86 -9.31 -14.83
C ALA A 46 -8.14 -7.91 -14.22
N LEU A 47 -8.85 -7.04 -14.94
CA LEU A 47 -9.25 -5.72 -14.45
C LEU A 47 -10.28 -5.81 -13.33
N GLU A 48 -11.26 -6.70 -13.42
CA GLU A 48 -12.25 -6.96 -12.36
C GLU A 48 -11.57 -7.47 -11.09
N ALA A 49 -10.62 -8.41 -11.22
CA ALA A 49 -9.82 -8.90 -10.09
C ALA A 49 -8.98 -7.78 -9.45
N ARG A 50 -8.36 -6.92 -10.27
CA ARG A 50 -7.61 -5.75 -9.78
C ARG A 50 -8.52 -4.78 -9.04
N LEU A 51 -9.68 -4.47 -9.62
CA LEU A 51 -10.65 -3.56 -9.03
C LEU A 51 -11.13 -4.07 -7.66
N ALA A 52 -11.42 -5.37 -7.54
CA ALA A 52 -11.80 -5.99 -6.28
C ALA A 52 -10.68 -5.86 -5.21
N ALA A 53 -9.42 -6.07 -5.60
CA ALA A 53 -8.29 -5.92 -4.70
C ALA A 53 -8.11 -4.46 -4.21
N LEU A 54 -8.24 -3.49 -5.11
CA LEU A 54 -8.14 -2.05 -4.80
C LEU A 54 -9.31 -1.59 -3.92
N ALA A 55 -10.53 -2.04 -4.20
CA ALA A 55 -11.70 -1.74 -3.36
C ALA A 55 -11.54 -2.30 -1.94
N GLY A 56 -11.03 -3.54 -1.81
CA GLY A 56 -10.72 -4.12 -0.50
C GLY A 56 -9.62 -3.36 0.24
N ALA A 57 -8.62 -2.84 -0.46
CA ALA A 57 -7.59 -1.98 0.13
C ALA A 57 -8.20 -0.65 0.63
N LEU A 58 -9.10 -0.04 -0.14
CA LEU A 58 -9.76 1.21 0.22
C LEU A 58 -10.62 1.04 1.47
N GLU A 59 -11.35 -0.07 1.55
CA GLU A 59 -12.18 -0.40 2.71
C GLU A 59 -11.32 -0.57 3.98
N ARG A 60 -10.18 -1.28 3.89
CA ARG A 60 -9.24 -1.43 5.00
C ARG A 60 -8.68 -0.08 5.43
N ASN A 61 -8.25 0.76 4.49
CA ASN A 61 -7.72 2.09 4.78
C ASN A 61 -8.78 2.97 5.47
N THR A 62 -10.03 2.93 5.00
CA THR A 62 -11.15 3.70 5.57
C THR A 62 -11.49 3.22 6.98
N ARG A 63 -11.54 1.90 7.20
CA ARG A 63 -11.83 1.29 8.51
C ARG A 63 -10.74 1.60 9.53
N LEU A 64 -9.47 1.58 9.11
CA LEU A 64 -8.34 1.93 9.96
C LEU A 64 -8.36 3.41 10.35
N ALA A 65 -8.69 4.30 9.41
CA ALA A 65 -8.89 5.72 9.71
C ALA A 65 -10.03 5.96 10.72
N GLY A 66 -11.17 5.28 10.55
CA GLY A 66 -12.32 5.41 11.44
C GLY A 66 -12.10 4.83 12.85
N LYS A 67 -11.26 3.80 12.99
CA LYS A 67 -10.90 3.22 14.30
C LYS A 67 -9.86 4.02 15.07
N ASN A 68 -9.19 4.97 14.42
CA ASN A 68 -8.15 5.79 15.04
C ASN A 68 -8.37 7.27 14.71
N PRO A 69 -9.51 7.86 15.12
CA PRO A 69 -9.77 9.28 14.90
C PRO A 69 -8.77 10.11 15.73
N GLY A 70 -7.84 10.79 15.05
CA GLY A 70 -6.73 11.50 15.69
C GLY A 70 -5.45 10.68 15.86
N GLY A 71 -5.38 9.46 15.31
CA GLY A 71 -4.14 8.71 15.19
C GLY A 71 -3.12 9.54 14.41
N THR A 72 -2.08 9.98 15.09
CA THR A 72 -1.05 10.91 14.61
C THR A 72 -0.11 10.32 13.54
N GLY A 73 -0.57 9.26 12.85
CA GLY A 73 0.13 8.55 11.80
C GLY A 73 1.43 7.88 12.27
N PHE A 74 2.14 7.32 11.29
CA PHE A 74 3.49 6.78 11.46
C PHE A 74 4.46 7.80 12.09
N LEU A 75 4.24 9.11 11.87
CA LEU A 75 5.08 10.20 12.37
C LEU A 75 5.16 10.30 13.90
N ASN A 76 4.21 9.70 14.62
CA ASN A 76 4.18 9.68 16.08
C ASN A 76 4.08 8.25 16.63
N TYR A 77 4.31 7.25 15.79
CA TYR A 77 4.40 5.87 16.23
C TYR A 77 5.64 5.71 17.12
N THR A 78 5.42 5.60 18.42
CA THR A 78 6.45 5.13 19.35
C THR A 78 6.41 3.61 19.32
N PRO A 79 7.44 2.91 18.79
CA PRO A 79 7.46 1.45 18.85
C PRO A 79 7.38 1.02 20.31
N PRO A 80 6.59 -0.03 20.63
CA PRO A 80 6.60 -0.59 21.97
C PRO A 80 8.04 -0.98 22.32
N PRO A 81 8.47 -0.77 23.58
CA PRO A 81 9.81 -1.19 23.99
C PRO A 81 9.95 -2.65 23.62
N ARG A 82 10.98 -2.97 22.82
CA ARG A 82 11.26 -4.34 22.42
C ARG A 82 11.39 -5.13 23.72
N ALA A 83 10.41 -5.99 24.01
CA ALA A 83 10.51 -6.88 25.15
C ALA A 83 11.86 -7.58 24.99
N ALA A 84 12.76 -7.36 25.94
CA ALA A 84 14.03 -8.04 25.97
C ALA A 84 13.71 -9.52 25.74
N ALA A 85 14.27 -10.08 24.68
CA ALA A 85 14.15 -11.51 24.42
C ALA A 85 14.78 -12.21 25.63
N GLU A 86 13.94 -12.62 26.57
CA GLU A 86 14.34 -13.49 27.67
C GLU A 86 14.54 -14.89 27.08
N GLY A 87 15.80 -15.33 27.14
CA GLY A 87 16.29 -16.69 26.91
C GLY A 87 16.81 -16.94 25.49
N GLU A 88 17.92 -17.62 25.24
CA GLU A 88 18.83 -18.41 26.07
C GLU A 88 19.99 -18.87 25.15
N GLY A 89 21.17 -19.16 25.71
CA GLY A 89 22.30 -19.80 25.02
C GLY A 89 23.62 -19.41 25.69
N GLN A 90 24.02 -20.01 26.82
CA GLN A 90 24.76 -21.28 26.89
C GLN A 90 25.82 -21.44 25.78
N ALA A 91 27.05 -21.02 26.09
CA ALA A 91 28.29 -21.79 25.93
C ALA A 91 29.42 -21.08 26.68
#